data_AF-A0A818E3K7-F1
#
_entry.id   AF-A0A818E3K7-F1
#
_cell.length_a   1.000
_cell.length_b   1.000
_cell.length_c   1.000
_cell.angle_alpha   90.00
_cell.angle_beta   90.00
_cell.angle_gamma   90.00
#
_symmetry.space_group_name_H-M   'P 1'
#
loop_
_entity.id
_entity.type
_entity.pdbx_description
1 polymer ?
#
loop_
_entity_poly.entity_id
_entity_poly.type
_entity_poly.pdbx_seq_one_letter_code
_entity_poly.pdbx_strand_id
1 'polypeptide(L)'
;DIIRRWFKVFEESSSQGIRIIGYSTDADAKYLLGMRLVSGFFATLLNSPISKHSLLLPIDIPKSWSWFFLPRQQLFLCMQDAIQICTKLRNRLLSTSAVIMMGDGLVSIDYLLQLIELRSKFNHNLVKSDICPHDKQNYRSCEKLCAAIECLQEIKDSHATVVYLSIIRCIIIAFIDPSTPTATRIYYAWLAVFVCRLWRTWLNLVPKQDFNDRISQMANHSDIAKDKFKQKTTKKCFFITSTAFLCIELNAHNLTYLTLLVAEDQLPLETLKVSLFNSQTCENFFRLSRSMSGTFSTSVNFSVQQFLNRQEKISFLNSIKTQSNSSYPSSKFVFPNHHKTQQNHKYSTIQSEKITKQQVQEQVDRAFKDAVTLLLPLGIEDVLKEAHIVT
;
A
#
# COMPACT_ATOMS: atom_id res chain seq x y z
N ASP A 1 20.03 8.89 -12.11
CA ASP A 1 18.79 9.70 -12.15
C ASP A 1 17.58 8.78 -12.36
N ILE A 2 16.54 8.85 -11.52
CA ILE A 2 15.34 8.00 -11.63
C ILE A 2 14.38 8.56 -12.68
N ILE A 3 14.13 9.87 -12.61
CA ILE A 3 13.12 10.55 -13.43
C ILE A 3 13.54 10.51 -14.90
N ARG A 4 14.82 10.77 -15.20
CA ARG A 4 15.35 10.66 -16.57
C ARG A 4 15.16 9.26 -17.16
N ARG A 5 15.29 8.21 -16.35
CA ARG A 5 15.10 6.83 -16.82
C ARG A 5 13.64 6.53 -17.14
N TRP A 6 12.72 6.95 -16.28
CA TRP A 6 11.28 6.81 -16.56
C TRP A 6 10.89 7.59 -17.80
N PHE A 7 11.28 8.85 -17.91
CA PHE A 7 10.97 9.66 -19.08
C PHE A 7 11.54 9.05 -20.37
N LYS A 8 12.79 8.56 -20.36
CA LYS A 8 13.35 7.84 -21.51
C LYS A 8 12.53 6.61 -21.91
N VAL A 9 12.13 5.78 -20.94
CA VAL A 9 11.30 4.60 -21.19
C VAL A 9 9.93 4.99 -21.75
N PHE A 10 9.35 6.10 -21.26
CA PHE A 10 8.10 6.66 -21.75
C PHE A 10 8.22 7.07 -23.22
N GLU A 11 9.24 7.86 -23.58
CA GLU A 11 9.46 8.32 -24.96
C GLU A 11 9.72 7.15 -25.92
N GLU A 12 10.59 6.21 -25.53
CA GLU A 12 10.89 5.02 -26.35
C GLU A 12 9.64 4.17 -26.59
N SER A 13 8.83 3.96 -25.55
CA SER A 13 7.57 3.20 -25.67
C SER A 13 6.56 3.95 -26.53
N SER A 14 6.43 5.27 -26.35
CA SER A 14 5.53 6.10 -27.13
C SER A 14 5.90 6.12 -28.62
N SER A 15 7.20 6.11 -28.94
CA SER A 15 7.68 6.00 -30.33
C SER A 15 7.26 4.71 -31.02
N GLN A 16 6.94 3.66 -30.24
CA GLN A 16 6.45 2.37 -30.70
C GLN A 16 4.92 2.24 -30.59
N GLY A 17 4.20 3.35 -30.36
CA GLY A 17 2.75 3.34 -30.19
C GLY A 17 2.25 2.77 -28.86
N ILE A 18 3.14 2.59 -27.87
CA ILE A 18 2.80 2.07 -26.55
C ILE A 18 2.68 3.24 -25.57
N ARG A 19 1.46 3.49 -25.08
CA ARG A 19 1.22 4.51 -24.05
C ARG A 19 1.41 3.93 -22.64
N ILE A 20 2.39 4.44 -21.90
CA ILE A 20 2.57 4.10 -20.49
C ILE A 20 1.60 4.95 -19.65
N ILE A 21 0.72 4.28 -18.91
CA ILE A 21 -0.26 4.95 -18.04
C ILE A 21 0.30 5.21 -16.65
N GLY A 22 1.22 4.37 -16.15
CA GLY A 22 1.85 4.61 -14.86
C GLY A 22 3.06 3.75 -14.57
N TYR A 23 3.78 4.14 -13.52
CA TYR A 23 4.91 3.42 -12.96
C TYR A 23 4.58 2.93 -11.56
N SER A 24 5.05 1.73 -11.25
CA SER A 24 5.03 1.19 -9.89
C SER A 24 6.43 0.91 -9.38
N THR A 25 6.66 1.17 -8.10
CA THR A 25 7.94 0.91 -7.44
C THR A 25 7.76 0.29 -6.07
N ASP A 26 8.81 -0.35 -5.59
CA ASP A 26 8.93 -0.69 -4.18
C ASP A 26 8.81 0.57 -3.33
N ALA A 27 8.23 0.43 -2.13
CA ALA A 27 7.95 1.50 -1.15
C ALA A 27 9.19 2.24 -0.60
N ASP A 28 10.28 2.35 -1.34
CA ASP A 28 11.55 2.99 -0.99
C ASP A 28 11.50 4.52 -1.09
N ALA A 29 12.22 5.20 -0.20
CA ALA A 29 12.19 6.65 -0.08
C ALA A 29 12.74 7.38 -1.32
N LYS A 30 13.71 6.80 -2.01
CA LYS A 30 14.34 7.40 -3.20
C LYS A 30 13.38 7.40 -4.38
N TYR A 31 12.68 6.30 -4.61
CA TYR A 31 11.67 6.21 -5.66
C TYR A 31 10.44 7.05 -5.33
N LEU A 32 10.01 7.05 -4.07
CA LEU A 32 8.92 7.92 -3.61
C LEU A 32 9.22 9.41 -3.86
N LEU A 33 10.44 9.88 -3.60
CA LEU A 33 10.83 11.25 -3.93
C LEU A 33 10.73 11.52 -5.44
N GLY A 34 11.20 10.59 -6.26
CA GLY A 34 11.06 10.67 -7.71
C GLY A 34 9.60 10.78 -8.16
N MET A 35 8.73 9.91 -7.63
CA MET A 35 7.29 9.92 -7.90
C MET A 35 6.63 11.23 -7.50
N ARG A 36 6.97 11.77 -6.33
CA ARG A 36 6.45 13.05 -5.84
C ARG A 36 6.83 14.21 -6.76
N LEU A 37 8.08 14.26 -7.19
CA LEU A 37 8.58 15.30 -8.09
C LEU A 37 7.91 15.25 -9.47
N VAL A 38 7.70 14.07 -10.05
CA VAL A 38 7.05 13.95 -11.37
C VAL A 38 5.55 14.16 -11.32
N SER A 39 4.90 13.77 -10.22
CA SER A 39 3.45 13.92 -10.07
C SER A 39 3.03 15.29 -9.53
N GLY A 40 3.96 16.10 -9.04
CA GLY A 40 3.63 17.34 -8.32
C GLY A 40 3.09 17.12 -6.91
N PHE A 41 3.18 15.90 -6.36
CA PHE A 41 2.62 15.54 -5.06
C PHE A 41 3.49 16.07 -3.90
N PHE A 42 3.12 17.23 -3.37
CA PHE A 42 3.85 17.95 -2.31
C PHE A 42 5.33 18.17 -2.62
N ALA A 43 5.68 18.25 -3.90
CA ALA A 43 7.03 18.49 -4.38
C ALA A 43 6.98 19.04 -5.81
N THR A 44 7.90 19.92 -6.17
CA THR A 44 7.91 20.56 -7.49
C THR A 44 9.22 20.26 -8.20
N LEU A 45 9.14 19.81 -9.44
CA LEU A 45 10.29 19.70 -10.33
C LEU A 45 10.35 20.94 -11.23
N LEU A 46 11.29 21.84 -10.96
CA LEU A 46 11.50 23.05 -11.74
C LEU A 46 11.93 22.70 -13.17
N ASN A 47 11.37 23.41 -14.17
CA ASN A 47 11.72 23.29 -15.59
C ASN A 47 11.62 21.86 -16.15
N SER A 48 10.61 21.10 -15.74
CA SER A 48 10.43 19.72 -16.21
C SER A 48 9.78 19.67 -17.60
N PRO A 49 10.37 18.95 -18.58
CA PRO A 49 9.74 18.72 -19.89
C PRO A 49 8.43 17.93 -19.76
N ILE A 50 8.25 17.19 -18.66
CA ILE A 50 7.05 16.38 -18.37
C ILE A 50 5.79 17.25 -18.35
N SER A 51 5.88 18.47 -17.80
CA SER A 51 4.73 19.37 -17.62
C SER A 51 4.19 19.99 -18.91
N LYS A 52 4.93 19.91 -20.01
CA LYS A 52 4.57 20.48 -21.32
C LYS A 52 4.40 19.41 -22.40
N HIS A 53 4.37 18.15 -22.01
CA HIS A 53 4.32 17.04 -22.95
C HIS A 53 2.96 16.95 -23.66
N SER A 54 2.93 16.54 -24.93
CA SER A 54 1.69 16.47 -25.72
C SER A 54 0.71 15.39 -25.25
N LEU A 55 1.22 14.35 -24.59
CA LEU A 55 0.45 13.18 -24.12
C LEU A 55 -0.05 13.28 -22.67
N LEU A 56 -0.09 14.49 -22.11
CA LEU A 56 -0.65 14.73 -20.78
C LEU A 56 -2.10 14.20 -20.69
N LEU A 57 -2.42 13.62 -19.54
CA LEU A 57 -3.74 13.15 -19.14
C LEU A 57 -4.38 14.23 -18.27
N PRO A 58 -5.27 15.09 -18.81
CA PRO A 58 -5.99 16.05 -17.99
C PRO A 58 -7.09 15.35 -17.18
N ILE A 59 -7.46 15.90 -16.04
CA ILE A 59 -8.74 15.60 -15.36
C ILE A 59 -9.39 16.90 -14.90
N ASP A 60 -10.70 16.91 -14.83
CA ASP A 60 -11.42 18.02 -14.21
C ASP A 60 -11.67 17.72 -12.72
N ILE A 61 -11.01 18.50 -11.85
CA ILE A 61 -11.06 18.37 -10.39
C ILE A 61 -11.97 19.47 -9.83
N PRO A 62 -13.05 19.10 -9.12
CA PRO A 62 -13.90 20.05 -8.43
C PRO A 62 -13.11 20.92 -7.45
N LYS A 63 -13.37 22.24 -7.45
CA LYS A 63 -12.69 23.18 -6.53
C LYS A 63 -12.94 22.87 -5.05
N SER A 64 -14.04 22.17 -4.74
CA SER A 64 -14.40 21.74 -3.39
C SER A 64 -13.52 20.61 -2.85
N TRP A 65 -12.75 19.92 -3.70
CA TRP A 65 -11.90 18.78 -3.30
C TRP A 65 -10.61 19.24 -2.63
N SER A 66 -10.72 19.84 -1.45
CA SER A 66 -9.59 20.27 -0.62
C SER A 66 -8.71 19.12 -0.13
N TRP A 67 -9.20 17.88 -0.22
CA TRP A 67 -8.52 16.66 0.17
C TRP A 67 -7.61 16.07 -0.93
N PHE A 68 -7.75 16.53 -2.18
CA PHE A 68 -7.05 16.03 -3.35
C PHE A 68 -5.93 16.97 -3.82
N PHE A 69 -4.69 16.48 -3.85
CA PHE A 69 -3.49 17.29 -4.03
C PHE A 69 -2.68 17.03 -5.31
N LEU A 70 -3.16 16.19 -6.23
CA LEU A 70 -2.49 16.05 -7.53
C LEU A 70 -2.88 17.19 -8.47
N PRO A 71 -1.92 17.76 -9.24
CA PRO A 71 -2.20 18.65 -10.36
C PRO A 71 -3.16 18.03 -11.37
N ARG A 72 -3.97 18.86 -12.04
CA ARG A 72 -4.98 18.49 -13.05
C ARG A 72 -4.44 17.81 -14.31
N GLN A 73 -3.12 17.78 -14.49
CA GLN A 73 -2.48 17.18 -15.66
C GLN A 73 -1.33 16.30 -15.17
N GLN A 74 -1.31 15.06 -15.65
CA GLN A 74 -0.28 14.08 -15.34
C GLN A 74 0.20 13.45 -16.64
N LEU A 75 1.49 13.23 -16.81
CA LEU A 75 1.99 12.49 -17.97
C LEU A 75 1.73 10.98 -17.81
N PHE A 76 1.95 10.50 -16.60
CA PHE A 76 1.71 9.13 -16.16
C PHE A 76 1.49 9.14 -14.65
N LEU A 77 0.82 8.12 -14.14
CA LEU A 77 0.53 7.94 -12.72
C LEU A 77 1.67 7.20 -12.02
N CYS A 78 1.74 7.32 -10.69
CA CYS A 78 2.78 6.72 -9.87
C CYS A 78 2.17 6.03 -8.65
N MET A 79 2.38 4.72 -8.52
CA MET A 79 1.90 3.94 -7.37
C MET A 79 3.04 3.20 -6.68
N GLN A 80 3.00 3.15 -5.36
CA GLN A 80 3.91 2.37 -4.52
C GLN A 80 3.32 0.98 -4.30
N ASP A 81 4.16 -0.06 -4.29
CA ASP A 81 3.70 -1.43 -4.07
C ASP A 81 3.01 -1.56 -2.69
N ALA A 82 1.72 -1.89 -2.71
CA ALA A 82 0.88 -2.00 -1.52
C ALA A 82 1.29 -3.17 -0.58
N ILE A 83 1.82 -4.27 -1.12
CA ILE A 83 2.37 -5.38 -0.33
C ILE A 83 3.55 -4.87 0.50
N GLN A 84 4.43 -4.08 -0.12
CA GLN A 84 5.59 -3.49 0.56
C GLN A 84 5.18 -2.40 1.57
N ILE A 85 4.08 -1.67 1.34
CA ILE A 85 3.51 -0.77 2.36
C ILE A 85 3.02 -1.59 3.56
N CYS A 86 2.27 -2.67 3.33
CA CYS A 86 1.76 -3.54 4.40
C CYS A 86 2.89 -4.14 5.25
N THR A 87 3.93 -4.70 4.62
CA THR A 87 5.09 -5.26 5.34
C THR A 87 5.85 -4.19 6.12
N LYS A 88 5.96 -2.95 5.60
CA LYS A 88 6.55 -1.82 6.35
C LYS A 88 5.74 -1.47 7.60
N LEU A 89 4.42 -1.44 7.51
CA LEU A 89 3.55 -1.21 8.67
C LEU A 89 3.66 -2.35 9.69
N ARG A 90 3.65 -3.61 9.24
CA ARG A 90 3.90 -4.77 10.12
C ARG A 90 5.26 -4.67 10.81
N ASN A 91 6.33 -4.43 10.06
CA ASN A 91 7.68 -4.34 10.61
C ASN A 91 7.83 -3.19 11.61
N ARG A 92 7.07 -2.10 11.41
CA ARG A 92 7.03 -0.97 12.34
C ARG A 92 6.33 -1.34 13.65
N LEU A 93 5.22 -2.09 13.59
CA LEU A 93 4.53 -2.67 14.75
C LEU A 93 5.45 -3.62 15.55
N LEU A 94 6.20 -4.48 14.84
CA LEU A 94 7.13 -5.45 15.46
C LEU A 94 8.44 -4.81 15.95
N SER A 95 8.66 -3.52 15.69
CA SER A 95 9.93 -2.86 15.98
C SER A 95 10.10 -2.56 17.47
N THR A 96 11.29 -2.80 17.99
CA THR A 96 11.67 -2.38 19.35
C THR A 96 12.05 -0.91 19.43
N SER A 97 12.41 -0.27 18.30
CA SER A 97 12.79 1.15 18.26
C SER A 97 11.62 2.10 18.03
N ALA A 98 10.41 1.55 17.87
CA ALA A 98 9.18 2.31 17.73
C ALA A 98 8.29 2.10 18.96
N VAL A 99 7.72 3.20 19.43
CA VAL A 99 6.61 3.21 20.39
C VAL A 99 5.50 3.91 19.64
N ILE A 100 4.52 3.18 19.14
CA ILE A 100 3.46 3.76 18.31
C ILE A 100 2.28 4.11 19.21
N MET A 101 1.82 5.35 19.17
CA MET A 101 0.75 5.84 20.04
C MET A 101 -0.29 6.56 19.20
N MET A 102 -1.56 6.31 19.50
CA MET A 102 -2.70 6.92 18.83
C MET A 102 -3.72 7.32 19.88
N GLY A 103 -3.84 8.63 20.14
CA GLY A 103 -4.69 9.13 21.22
C GLY A 103 -4.22 8.63 22.58
N ASP A 104 -5.16 8.11 23.34
CA ASP A 104 -4.96 7.51 24.66
C ASP A 104 -4.44 6.06 24.57
N GLY A 105 -4.34 5.48 23.37
CA GLY A 105 -3.99 4.07 23.18
C GLY A 105 -2.56 3.83 22.69
N LEU A 106 -1.97 2.73 23.14
CA LEU A 106 -0.69 2.21 22.66
C LEU A 106 -0.93 1.13 21.61
N VAL A 107 -0.24 1.22 20.48
CA VAL A 107 -0.21 0.12 19.50
C VAL A 107 0.88 -0.86 19.94
N SER A 108 0.48 -2.04 20.39
CA SER A 108 1.39 -3.09 20.87
C SER A 108 1.11 -4.46 20.27
N ILE A 109 2.19 -5.23 20.11
CA ILE A 109 2.16 -6.65 19.78
C ILE A 109 1.69 -7.51 20.96
N ASP A 110 1.74 -6.98 22.18
CA ASP A 110 1.40 -7.74 23.39
C ASP A 110 -0.07 -8.15 23.39
N TYR A 111 -0.95 -7.30 22.85
CA TYR A 111 -2.36 -7.66 22.67
C TYR A 111 -2.55 -8.85 21.71
N LEU A 112 -1.68 -8.99 20.69
CA LEU A 112 -1.68 -10.14 19.79
C LEU A 112 -1.10 -11.39 20.46
N LEU A 113 -0.09 -11.23 21.32
CA LEU A 113 0.45 -12.33 22.14
C LEU A 113 -0.61 -12.83 23.13
N GLN A 114 -1.27 -11.93 23.85
CA GLN A 114 -2.39 -12.23 24.72
C GLN A 114 -3.50 -12.96 23.95
N LEU A 115 -3.83 -12.51 22.74
CA LEU A 115 -4.82 -13.20 21.91
C LEU A 115 -4.41 -14.64 21.60
N ILE A 116 -3.14 -14.87 21.22
CA ILE A 116 -2.60 -16.20 20.92
C ILE A 116 -2.61 -17.11 22.16
N GLU A 117 -2.43 -16.55 23.36
CA GLU A 117 -2.35 -17.30 24.61
C GLU A 117 -3.72 -17.58 25.23
N LEU A 118 -4.66 -16.62 25.13
CA LEU A 118 -5.96 -16.67 25.80
C LEU A 118 -7.08 -17.23 24.93
N ARG A 119 -6.93 -17.24 23.60
CA ARG A 119 -7.97 -17.70 22.67
C ARG A 119 -7.48 -18.88 21.83
N SER A 120 -8.45 -19.68 21.38
CA SER A 120 -8.18 -20.80 20.49
C SER A 120 -7.73 -20.31 19.12
N LYS A 121 -6.69 -20.95 18.56
CA LYS A 121 -6.20 -20.71 17.20
C LYS A 121 -7.31 -20.79 16.14
N PHE A 122 -8.35 -21.59 16.37
CA PHE A 122 -9.48 -21.67 15.44
C PHE A 122 -10.23 -20.34 15.26
N ASN A 123 -10.19 -19.45 16.25
CA ASN A 123 -10.90 -18.18 16.21
C ASN A 123 -10.09 -17.11 15.46
N HIS A 124 -8.78 -17.05 15.69
CA HIS A 124 -7.93 -15.94 15.22
C HIS A 124 -6.86 -16.35 14.18
N ASN A 125 -6.59 -17.65 14.01
CA ASN A 125 -5.64 -18.24 13.05
C ASN A 125 -4.16 -17.76 13.16
N LEU A 126 -3.81 -17.01 14.21
CA LEU A 126 -2.44 -16.55 14.46
C LEU A 126 -1.59 -17.65 15.11
N VAL A 127 -0.30 -17.65 14.78
CA VAL A 127 0.73 -18.38 15.51
C VAL A 127 1.89 -17.45 15.86
N LYS A 128 2.73 -17.84 16.84
CA LYS A 128 3.87 -17.02 17.31
C LYS A 128 4.83 -16.61 16.19
N SER A 129 5.00 -17.42 15.14
CA SER A 129 5.83 -17.06 14.00
C SER A 129 5.27 -15.91 13.15
N ASP A 130 3.96 -15.65 13.19
CA ASP A 130 3.34 -14.57 12.41
C ASP A 130 3.73 -13.18 12.95
N ILE A 131 4.00 -13.08 14.25
CA ILE A 131 4.47 -11.88 14.96
C ILE A 131 6.00 -11.85 15.15
N CYS A 132 6.73 -12.76 14.49
CA CYS A 132 8.20 -12.81 14.58
C CYS A 132 8.86 -11.76 13.65
N PRO A 133 9.81 -10.94 14.15
CA PRO A 133 10.44 -9.86 13.37
C PRO A 133 11.52 -10.34 12.39
N HIS A 134 11.92 -11.61 12.40
CA HIS A 134 13.02 -12.12 11.57
C HIS A 134 12.72 -12.05 10.07
N ASP A 135 11.50 -12.41 9.66
CA ASP A 135 11.09 -12.31 8.26
C ASP A 135 10.36 -10.99 8.00
N LYS A 136 11.13 -10.01 7.51
CA LYS A 136 10.66 -8.66 7.18
C LYS A 136 9.84 -8.60 5.89
N GLN A 137 9.88 -9.64 5.05
CA GLN A 137 9.17 -9.69 3.76
C GLN A 137 7.89 -10.55 3.84
N ASN A 138 7.56 -11.10 5.01
CA ASN A 138 6.37 -11.92 5.18
C ASN A 138 5.06 -11.13 5.11
N TYR A 139 4.54 -11.00 3.89
CA TYR A 139 3.23 -10.41 3.62
C TYR A 139 2.08 -11.25 4.19
N ARG A 140 2.19 -12.59 4.14
CA ARG A 140 1.14 -13.49 4.64
C ARG A 140 0.81 -13.26 6.12
N SER A 141 1.81 -12.91 6.92
CA SER A 141 1.58 -12.49 8.30
C SER A 141 0.72 -11.23 8.40
N CYS A 142 0.84 -10.27 7.47
CA CYS A 142 -0.01 -9.07 7.46
C CYS A 142 -1.49 -9.45 7.28
N GLU A 143 -1.80 -10.36 6.38
CA GLU A 143 -3.18 -10.84 6.13
C GLU A 143 -3.76 -11.50 7.38
N LYS A 144 -2.99 -12.40 8.00
CA LYS A 144 -3.41 -13.08 9.23
C LYS A 144 -3.64 -12.11 10.39
N LEU A 145 -2.76 -11.11 10.56
CA LEU A 145 -2.93 -10.07 11.57
C LEU A 145 -4.23 -9.30 11.37
N CYS A 146 -4.56 -8.95 10.11
CA CYS A 146 -5.81 -8.27 9.80
C CYS A 146 -7.05 -9.14 10.02
N ALA A 147 -6.94 -10.45 9.80
CA ALA A 147 -8.03 -11.40 10.06
C ALA A 147 -8.36 -11.53 11.56
N ALA A 148 -7.40 -11.24 12.44
CA ALA A 148 -7.57 -11.33 13.89
C ALA A 148 -8.20 -10.08 14.54
N ILE A 149 -8.53 -9.03 13.76
CA ILE A 149 -9.04 -7.74 14.28
C ILE A 149 -10.28 -7.92 15.14
N GLU A 150 -11.25 -8.74 14.70
CA GLU A 150 -12.52 -8.94 15.41
C GLU A 150 -12.29 -9.59 16.79
N CYS A 151 -11.41 -10.60 16.86
CA CYS A 151 -11.04 -11.21 18.14
C CYS A 151 -10.24 -10.24 19.03
N LEU A 152 -9.46 -9.34 18.43
CA LEU A 152 -8.65 -8.37 19.16
C LEU A 152 -9.53 -7.33 19.87
N GLN A 153 -10.68 -6.95 19.30
CA GLN A 153 -11.63 -6.01 19.91
C GLN A 153 -12.15 -6.47 21.28
N GLU A 154 -12.12 -7.77 21.57
CA GLU A 154 -12.50 -8.32 22.88
C GLU A 154 -11.44 -8.09 23.96
N ILE A 155 -10.19 -7.78 23.57
CA ILE A 155 -9.09 -7.53 24.49
C ILE A 155 -9.14 -6.08 24.95
N LYS A 156 -9.19 -5.88 26.27
CA LYS A 156 -9.21 -4.57 26.90
C LYS A 156 -8.01 -3.73 26.44
N ASP A 157 -8.26 -2.44 26.18
CA ASP A 157 -7.26 -1.43 25.79
C ASP A 157 -6.55 -1.68 24.44
N SER A 158 -6.99 -2.66 23.65
CA SER A 158 -6.40 -3.01 22.36
C SER A 158 -6.81 -2.09 21.19
N HIS A 159 -7.69 -1.12 21.43
CA HIS A 159 -8.33 -0.28 20.41
C HIS A 159 -7.32 0.38 19.46
N ALA A 160 -6.20 0.90 19.96
CA ALA A 160 -5.19 1.52 19.09
C ALA A 160 -4.55 0.48 18.14
N THR A 161 -4.26 -0.73 18.62
CA THR A 161 -3.77 -1.82 17.76
C THR A 161 -4.83 -2.24 16.74
N VAL A 162 -6.12 -2.28 17.12
CA VAL A 162 -7.24 -2.54 16.20
C VAL A 162 -7.27 -1.50 15.08
N VAL A 163 -7.19 -0.20 15.40
CA VAL A 163 -7.16 0.87 14.38
C VAL A 163 -5.92 0.74 13.50
N TYR A 164 -4.75 0.47 14.08
CA TYR A 164 -3.51 0.29 13.33
C TYR A 164 -3.59 -0.86 12.32
N LEU A 165 -4.12 -2.01 12.73
CA LEU A 165 -4.34 -3.16 11.84
C LEU A 165 -5.44 -2.88 10.81
N SER A 166 -6.44 -2.06 11.16
CA SER A 166 -7.48 -1.62 10.24
C SER A 166 -6.90 -0.79 9.09
N ILE A 167 -5.88 0.05 9.31
CA ILE A 167 -5.16 0.76 8.24
C ILE A 167 -4.54 -0.26 7.26
N ILE A 168 -3.91 -1.32 7.76
CA ILE A 168 -3.32 -2.37 6.91
C ILE A 168 -4.42 -3.09 6.12
N ARG A 169 -5.54 -3.46 6.78
CA ARG A 169 -6.70 -4.08 6.13
C ARG A 169 -7.27 -3.21 5.01
N CYS A 170 -7.38 -1.90 5.23
CA CYS A 170 -7.84 -0.95 4.21
C CYS A 170 -6.93 -0.96 2.98
N ILE A 171 -5.60 -0.99 3.17
CA ILE A 171 -4.63 -1.04 2.06
C ILE A 171 -4.76 -2.36 1.27
N ILE A 172 -4.93 -3.48 1.98
CA ILE A 172 -5.13 -4.80 1.35
C ILE A 172 -6.38 -4.78 0.47
N ILE A 173 -7.51 -4.33 1.01
CA ILE A 173 -8.78 -4.29 0.28
C ILE A 173 -8.68 -3.33 -0.92
N ALA A 174 -8.12 -2.14 -0.72
CA ALA A 174 -8.07 -1.12 -1.77
C ALA A 174 -7.14 -1.50 -2.95
N PHE A 175 -5.98 -2.12 -2.67
CA PHE A 175 -4.91 -2.23 -3.67
C PHE A 175 -4.47 -3.67 -3.99
N ILE A 176 -4.80 -4.66 -3.16
CA ILE A 176 -4.28 -6.03 -3.30
C ILE A 176 -5.39 -7.00 -3.65
N ASP A 177 -6.53 -6.95 -2.95
CA ASP A 177 -7.65 -7.85 -3.20
C ASP A 177 -8.19 -7.61 -4.61
N PRO A 178 -8.11 -8.59 -5.52
CA PRO A 178 -8.58 -8.42 -6.89
C PRO A 178 -10.11 -8.30 -6.95
N SER A 179 -10.85 -8.86 -6.00
CA SER A 179 -12.32 -8.93 -6.02
C SER A 179 -13.01 -7.62 -5.64
N THR A 180 -12.27 -6.65 -5.11
CA THR A 180 -12.84 -5.39 -4.61
C THR A 180 -13.30 -4.47 -5.76
N PRO A 181 -14.58 -4.02 -5.75
CA PRO A 181 -15.10 -3.05 -6.72
C PRO A 181 -14.45 -1.66 -6.60
N THR A 182 -14.42 -0.89 -7.70
CA THR A 182 -13.75 0.42 -7.78
C THR A 182 -14.21 1.40 -6.69
N ALA A 183 -15.51 1.57 -6.48
CA ALA A 183 -16.04 2.48 -5.45
C ALA A 183 -15.53 2.10 -4.05
N THR A 184 -15.56 0.80 -3.73
CA THR A 184 -15.06 0.28 -2.46
C THR A 184 -13.55 0.49 -2.30
N ARG A 185 -12.76 0.39 -3.39
CA ARG A 185 -11.32 0.70 -3.35
C ARG A 185 -11.06 2.16 -3.01
N ILE A 186 -11.83 3.09 -3.61
CA ILE A 186 -11.74 4.52 -3.31
C ILE A 186 -12.03 4.77 -1.84
N TYR A 187 -13.13 4.21 -1.32
CA TYR A 187 -13.49 4.31 0.09
C TYR A 187 -12.36 3.84 1.02
N TYR A 188 -11.86 2.61 0.86
CA TYR A 188 -10.83 2.09 1.75
C TYR A 188 -9.47 2.78 1.58
N ALA A 189 -9.12 3.22 0.38
CA ALA A 189 -7.91 4.00 0.15
C ALA A 189 -7.96 5.33 0.93
N TRP A 190 -9.08 6.05 0.85
CA TRP A 190 -9.25 7.32 1.55
C TRP A 190 -9.46 7.15 3.05
N LEU A 191 -10.10 6.07 3.50
CA LEU A 191 -10.23 5.77 4.93
C LEU A 191 -8.85 5.62 5.58
N ALA A 192 -7.95 4.86 4.95
CA ALA A 192 -6.57 4.73 5.41
C ALA A 192 -5.84 6.09 5.46
N VAL A 193 -6.03 6.94 4.45
CA VAL A 193 -5.44 8.29 4.39
C VAL A 193 -5.97 9.17 5.51
N PHE A 194 -7.28 9.24 5.70
CA PHE A 194 -7.87 10.12 6.72
C PHE A 194 -7.51 9.69 8.13
N VAL A 195 -7.54 8.39 8.44
CA VAL A 195 -7.06 7.88 9.73
C VAL A 195 -5.63 8.32 9.97
N CYS A 196 -4.74 8.18 8.97
CA CYS A 196 -3.35 8.61 9.12
C CYS A 196 -3.18 10.14 9.22
N ARG A 197 -3.97 10.92 8.48
CA ARG A 197 -3.93 12.40 8.52
C ARG A 197 -4.38 12.90 9.89
N LEU A 198 -5.55 12.45 10.37
CA LEU A 198 -6.09 12.84 11.68
C LEU A 198 -5.14 12.44 12.81
N TRP A 199 -4.61 11.21 12.78
CA TRP A 199 -3.61 10.75 13.73
C TRP A 199 -2.34 11.63 13.72
N ARG A 200 -1.81 11.95 12.53
CA ARG A 200 -0.63 12.81 12.41
C ARG A 200 -0.90 14.22 12.90
N THR A 201 -2.09 14.76 12.63
CA THR A 201 -2.45 16.10 13.07
C THR A 201 -2.59 16.17 14.59
N TRP A 202 -3.25 15.20 15.21
CA TRP A 202 -3.28 15.05 16.66
C TRP A 202 -1.86 15.02 17.26
N LEU A 203 -0.96 14.21 16.69
CA LEU A 203 0.43 14.15 17.16
C LEU A 203 1.16 15.51 17.10
N ASN A 204 0.80 16.37 16.15
CA ASN A 204 1.39 17.69 16.02
C ASN A 204 0.80 18.69 17.02
N LEU A 205 -0.50 18.59 17.32
CA LEU A 205 -1.22 19.48 18.22
C LEU A 205 -0.90 19.22 19.70
N VAL A 206 -0.73 17.96 20.10
CA VAL A 206 -0.47 17.61 21.51
C VAL A 206 0.92 18.11 21.95
N PRO A 207 1.04 18.79 23.11
CA PRO A 207 2.31 19.20 23.71
C PRO A 207 3.23 18.02 24.00
N LYS A 208 4.56 18.24 23.97
CA LYS A 208 5.54 17.19 24.29
C LYS A 208 5.41 16.66 25.72
N GLN A 209 5.00 17.51 26.67
CA GLN A 209 4.89 17.15 28.08
C GLN A 209 3.82 16.09 28.29
N ASP A 210 2.63 16.30 27.72
CA ASP A 210 1.51 15.37 27.78
C ASP A 210 1.87 13.98 27.25
N PHE A 211 2.70 13.89 26.21
CA PHE A 211 3.19 12.60 25.74
C PHE A 211 4.03 11.88 26.79
N ASN A 212 4.95 12.58 27.46
CA ASN A 212 5.77 11.97 28.50
C ASN A 212 4.90 11.51 29.67
N ASP A 213 3.91 12.30 30.07
CA ASP A 213 3.02 11.97 31.17
C ASP A 213 2.15 10.75 30.84
N ARG A 214 1.57 10.70 29.64
CA ARG A 214 0.81 9.54 29.13
C ARG A 214 1.68 8.28 29.05
N ILE A 215 2.90 8.42 28.57
CA ILE A 215 3.89 7.35 28.51
C ILE A 215 4.22 6.84 29.91
N SER A 216 4.48 7.73 30.86
CA SER A 216 4.80 7.37 32.24
C SER A 216 3.64 6.66 32.92
N GLN A 217 2.40 7.10 32.70
CA GLN A 217 1.21 6.40 33.16
C GLN A 217 1.11 4.98 32.57
N MET A 218 1.36 4.82 31.27
CA MET A 218 1.34 3.51 30.60
C MET A 218 2.48 2.58 31.02
N ALA A 219 3.69 3.11 31.24
CA ALA A 219 4.86 2.34 31.67
C ALA A 219 4.71 1.76 33.08
N ASN A 220 3.86 2.35 33.92
CA ASN A 220 3.53 1.81 35.23
C ASN A 220 2.65 0.54 35.16
N HIS A 221 1.98 0.30 34.01
CA HIS A 221 1.08 -0.84 33.80
C HIS A 221 1.68 -1.96 32.92
N SER A 222 2.91 -1.80 32.41
CA SER A 222 3.58 -2.79 31.56
C SER A 222 5.08 -2.83 31.82
N ASP A 223 5.59 -3.97 32.29
CA ASP A 223 7.03 -4.15 32.55
C ASP A 223 7.90 -4.04 31.27
N ILE A 224 7.31 -4.28 30.09
CA ILE A 224 7.98 -4.17 28.78
C ILE A 224 8.02 -2.71 28.30
N ALA A 225 7.02 -1.92 28.70
CA ALA A 225 7.00 -0.47 28.51
C ALA A 225 8.01 0.26 29.43
N LYS A 226 8.78 -0.42 30.27
CA LYS A 226 9.89 0.22 30.98
C LYS A 226 11.18 0.22 30.15
N ASP A 227 11.40 -0.80 29.31
CA ASP A 227 12.65 -0.94 28.55
C ASP A 227 12.63 -0.22 27.18
N LYS A 228 11.49 -0.16 26.49
CA LYS A 228 11.37 0.64 25.25
C LYS A 228 11.51 2.15 25.48
N PHE A 229 11.24 2.61 26.70
CA PHE A 229 11.06 4.02 27.03
C PHE A 229 12.29 4.67 27.69
N LYS A 230 13.36 3.90 27.95
CA LYS A 230 14.68 4.42 28.39
C LYS A 230 15.42 5.21 27.29
N GLN A 231 15.00 5.13 26.03
CA GLN A 231 15.59 5.88 24.92
C GLN A 231 14.88 7.22 24.72
N LYS A 232 15.62 8.30 24.39
CA LYS A 232 15.05 9.60 24.00
C LYS A 232 14.04 9.41 22.86
N THR A 233 12.75 9.46 23.19
CA THR A 233 11.67 9.31 22.22
C THR A 233 11.45 10.63 21.49
N THR A 234 11.55 10.60 20.16
CA THR A 234 11.14 11.74 19.32
C THR A 234 9.70 11.54 18.88
N LYS A 235 8.95 12.61 18.56
CA LYS A 235 7.58 12.48 18.01
C LYS A 235 7.50 11.54 16.78
N LYS A 236 8.61 11.38 16.06
CA LYS A 236 8.72 10.44 14.92
C LYS A 236 8.60 8.96 15.34
N CYS A 237 8.85 8.63 16.60
CA CYS A 237 8.70 7.27 17.12
C CYS A 237 7.23 6.88 17.31
N PHE A 238 6.36 7.87 17.58
CA PHE A 238 4.92 7.71 17.85
C PHE A 238 4.06 7.45 16.61
N PHE A 239 4.61 7.61 15.42
CA PHE A 239 3.88 7.46 14.15
C PHE A 239 4.47 6.35 13.28
N ILE A 240 3.72 5.99 12.24
CA ILE A 240 4.26 5.27 11.10
C ILE A 240 5.37 6.08 10.42
N THR A 241 6.24 5.41 9.67
CA THR A 241 7.31 6.13 8.96
C THR A 241 6.72 7.13 7.96
N SER A 242 7.37 8.29 7.80
CA SER A 242 6.92 9.31 6.84
C SER A 242 6.84 8.77 5.41
N THR A 243 7.73 7.84 5.05
CA THR A 243 7.68 7.14 3.76
C THR A 243 6.39 6.33 3.63
N ALA A 244 6.05 5.48 4.60
CA ALA A 244 4.82 4.68 4.55
C ALA A 244 3.57 5.57 4.47
N PHE A 245 3.51 6.62 5.28
CA PHE A 245 2.41 7.60 5.24
C PHE A 245 2.23 8.21 3.85
N LEU A 246 3.31 8.73 3.25
CA LEU A 246 3.27 9.36 1.94
C LEU A 246 2.98 8.34 0.82
N CYS A 247 3.39 7.08 0.95
CA CYS A 247 3.03 6.03 0.00
C CYS A 247 1.52 5.75 0.01
N ILE A 248 0.91 5.63 1.20
CA ILE A 248 -0.55 5.43 1.34
C ILE A 248 -1.29 6.58 0.67
N GLU A 249 -0.88 7.81 0.96
CA GLU A 249 -1.52 9.01 0.44
C GLU A 249 -1.33 9.16 -1.08
N LEU A 250 -0.12 8.94 -1.59
CA LEU A 250 0.15 8.98 -3.03
C LEU A 250 -0.69 7.94 -3.78
N ASN A 251 -0.80 6.71 -3.26
CA ASN A 251 -1.60 5.66 -3.89
C ASN A 251 -3.09 6.02 -3.97
N ALA A 252 -3.68 6.57 -2.90
CA ALA A 252 -5.08 6.99 -2.90
C ALA A 252 -5.36 8.09 -3.93
N HIS A 253 -4.47 9.07 -4.04
CA HIS A 253 -4.58 10.12 -5.05
C HIS A 253 -4.48 9.55 -6.47
N ASN A 254 -3.50 8.70 -6.74
CA ASN A 254 -3.30 8.12 -8.07
C ASN A 254 -4.45 7.18 -8.46
N LEU A 255 -5.01 6.43 -7.50
CA LEU A 255 -6.19 5.60 -7.75
C LEU A 255 -7.41 6.45 -8.10
N THR A 256 -7.61 7.54 -7.36
CA THR A 256 -8.69 8.49 -7.64
C THR A 256 -8.50 9.13 -9.02
N TYR A 257 -7.28 9.56 -9.36
CA TYR A 257 -6.94 10.11 -10.67
C TYR A 257 -7.24 9.11 -11.80
N LEU A 258 -6.75 7.88 -11.66
CA LEU A 258 -7.00 6.80 -12.62
C LEU A 258 -8.50 6.55 -12.81
N THR A 259 -9.25 6.57 -11.72
CA THR A 259 -10.70 6.38 -11.72
C THR A 259 -11.41 7.51 -12.45
N LEU A 260 -10.98 8.76 -12.27
CA LEU A 260 -11.51 9.91 -12.98
C LEU A 260 -11.20 9.85 -14.49
N LEU A 261 -10.01 9.43 -14.88
CA LEU A 261 -9.66 9.27 -16.30
C LEU A 261 -10.57 8.24 -16.99
N VAL A 262 -10.92 7.16 -16.29
CA VAL A 262 -11.87 6.16 -16.81
C VAL A 262 -13.31 6.71 -16.78
N ALA A 263 -13.69 7.45 -15.74
CA ALA A 263 -15.00 8.09 -15.64
C ALA A 263 -15.23 9.14 -16.75
N GLU A 264 -14.16 9.79 -17.22
CA GLU A 264 -14.16 10.78 -18.30
C GLU A 264 -13.88 10.16 -19.68
N ASP A 265 -13.91 8.82 -19.82
CA ASP A 265 -13.68 8.07 -21.07
C ASP A 265 -12.30 8.32 -21.72
N GLN A 266 -11.32 8.80 -20.96
CA GLN A 266 -9.95 9.01 -21.44
C GLN A 266 -9.11 7.73 -21.42
N LEU A 267 -9.48 6.77 -20.57
CA LEU A 267 -8.83 5.48 -20.44
C LEU A 267 -9.85 4.34 -20.40
N PRO A 268 -9.48 3.15 -20.92
CA PRO A 268 -10.39 2.02 -20.93
C PRO A 268 -10.51 1.42 -19.53
N LEU A 269 -11.65 0.78 -19.27
CA LEU A 269 -12.05 0.26 -17.95
C LEU A 269 -11.04 -0.74 -17.36
N GLU A 270 -10.35 -1.49 -18.22
CA GLU A 270 -9.33 -2.47 -17.86
C GLU A 270 -8.15 -1.85 -17.13
N THR A 271 -7.94 -0.54 -17.27
CA THR A 271 -6.90 0.18 -16.51
C THR A 271 -7.20 0.21 -15.01
N LEU A 272 -8.44 0.03 -14.57
CA LEU A 272 -8.82 -0.10 -13.15
C LEU A 272 -8.41 -1.43 -12.51
N LYS A 273 -7.69 -2.30 -13.23
CA LYS A 273 -7.04 -3.48 -12.65
C LYS A 273 -5.85 -3.05 -11.78
N VAL A 274 -6.15 -2.57 -10.57
CA VAL A 274 -5.16 -2.08 -9.59
C VAL A 274 -4.08 -3.11 -9.27
N SER A 275 -4.38 -4.41 -9.41
CA SER A 275 -3.41 -5.50 -9.27
C SER A 275 -2.25 -5.46 -10.28
N LEU A 276 -2.33 -4.61 -11.32
CA LEU A 276 -1.23 -4.38 -12.27
C LEU A 276 -0.26 -3.27 -11.78
N PHE A 277 -0.68 -2.46 -10.82
CA PHE A 277 0.11 -1.34 -10.27
C PHE A 277 0.94 -1.75 -9.04
N ASN A 278 1.71 -2.84 -9.15
CA ASN A 278 2.63 -3.29 -8.11
C ASN A 278 3.93 -3.84 -8.72
N SER A 279 4.91 -4.22 -7.88
CA SER A 279 6.20 -4.77 -8.33
C SER A 279 6.22 -6.31 -8.33
N GLN A 280 5.10 -6.98 -8.08
CA GLN A 280 5.04 -8.45 -7.97
C GLN A 280 5.45 -9.17 -9.26
N THR A 281 5.13 -8.59 -10.43
CA THR A 281 5.59 -9.14 -11.71
C THR A 281 7.12 -9.09 -11.82
N CYS A 282 7.75 -8.01 -11.34
CA CYS A 282 9.21 -7.89 -11.29
C CYS A 282 9.81 -8.88 -10.29
N GLU A 283 9.25 -8.99 -9.09
CA GLU A 283 9.69 -9.98 -8.10
C GLU A 283 9.58 -11.41 -8.64
N ASN A 284 8.50 -11.72 -9.37
CA ASN A 284 8.30 -13.02 -10.00
C ASN A 284 9.35 -13.28 -11.09
N PHE A 285 9.67 -12.29 -11.90
CA PHE A 285 10.76 -12.38 -12.88
C PHE A 285 12.10 -12.71 -12.19
N PHE A 286 12.41 -12.03 -11.08
CA PHE A 286 13.61 -12.34 -10.30
C PHE A 286 13.56 -13.75 -9.69
N ARG A 287 12.42 -14.20 -9.16
CA ARG A 287 12.25 -15.59 -8.67
C ARG A 287 12.52 -16.61 -9.76
N LEU A 288 11.95 -16.41 -10.95
CA LEU A 288 12.19 -17.27 -12.12
C LEU A 288 13.66 -17.29 -12.51
N SER A 289 14.32 -16.13 -12.54
CA SER A 289 15.75 -16.05 -12.86
C SER A 289 16.63 -16.77 -11.83
N ARG A 290 16.24 -16.78 -10.55
CA ARG A 290 16.92 -17.51 -9.47
C ARG A 290 16.67 -19.02 -9.53
N SER A 291 15.47 -19.44 -9.94
CA SER A 291 15.14 -20.86 -10.10
C SER A 291 15.76 -21.49 -11.35
N MET A 292 16.19 -20.68 -12.32
CA MET A 292 16.91 -21.14 -13.50
C MET A 292 18.38 -21.43 -13.18
N SER A 293 18.63 -22.50 -12.44
CA SER A 293 19.96 -23.07 -12.22
C SER A 293 20.15 -24.34 -13.07
N GLY A 294 21.41 -24.68 -13.36
CA GLY A 294 21.73 -25.90 -14.11
C GLY A 294 21.44 -27.16 -13.30
N THR A 295 21.33 -28.32 -13.96
CA THR A 295 20.99 -29.63 -13.36
C THR A 295 21.86 -30.03 -12.16
N PHE A 296 23.09 -29.50 -12.09
CA PHE A 296 24.06 -29.76 -11.02
C PHE A 296 24.43 -28.51 -10.21
N SER A 297 23.62 -27.46 -10.27
CA SER A 297 23.87 -26.21 -9.55
C SER A 297 22.62 -25.77 -8.80
N THR A 298 22.78 -25.47 -7.51
CA THR A 298 21.77 -24.83 -6.67
C THR A 298 22.05 -23.33 -6.49
N SER A 299 22.93 -22.74 -7.31
CA SER A 299 23.32 -21.35 -7.17
C SER A 299 22.17 -20.42 -7.52
N VAL A 300 21.58 -19.84 -6.48
CA VAL A 300 20.55 -18.79 -6.59
C VAL A 300 21.13 -17.42 -6.91
N ASN A 301 22.43 -17.21 -6.65
CA ASN A 301 23.14 -15.97 -6.96
C ASN A 301 23.80 -16.06 -8.34
N PHE A 302 23.88 -14.93 -9.03
CA PHE A 302 24.41 -14.85 -10.39
C PHE A 302 24.92 -13.44 -10.71
N SER A 303 25.87 -13.37 -11.66
CA SER A 303 26.39 -12.11 -12.19
C SER A 303 25.41 -11.44 -13.16
N VAL A 304 25.66 -10.18 -13.52
CA VAL A 304 24.86 -9.45 -14.53
C VAL A 304 24.86 -10.18 -15.88
N GLN A 305 26.02 -10.70 -16.32
CA GLN A 305 26.10 -11.47 -17.57
C GLN A 305 25.21 -12.71 -17.52
N GLN A 306 25.23 -13.44 -16.40
CA GLN A 306 24.39 -14.61 -16.21
C GLN A 306 22.90 -14.25 -16.17
N PHE A 307 22.54 -13.09 -15.63
CA PHE A 307 21.17 -12.58 -15.67
C PHE A 307 20.69 -12.31 -17.10
N LEU A 308 21.49 -11.63 -17.92
CA LEU A 308 21.16 -11.34 -19.32
C LEU A 308 20.94 -12.63 -20.11
N ASN A 309 21.81 -13.63 -19.94
CA ASN A 309 21.65 -14.94 -20.59
C ASN A 309 20.37 -15.68 -20.13
N ARG A 310 19.92 -15.46 -18.88
CA ARG A 310 18.67 -16.04 -18.36
C ARG A 310 17.43 -15.29 -18.85
N GLN A 311 17.53 -13.98 -19.06
CA GLN A 311 16.43 -13.15 -19.57
C GLN A 311 15.93 -13.65 -20.92
N GLU A 312 16.82 -14.01 -21.84
CA GLU A 312 16.44 -14.57 -23.15
C GLU A 312 15.63 -15.86 -23.01
N LYS A 313 16.08 -16.76 -22.12
CA LYS A 313 15.37 -18.02 -21.82
C LYS A 313 13.99 -17.77 -21.21
N ILE A 314 13.89 -16.82 -20.27
CA ILE A 314 12.60 -16.44 -19.66
C ILE A 314 11.67 -15.86 -20.73
N SER A 315 12.19 -15.02 -21.62
CA SER A 315 11.41 -14.45 -22.72
C SER A 315 10.85 -15.55 -23.62
N PHE A 316 11.68 -16.50 -24.04
CA PHE A 316 11.26 -17.64 -24.86
C PHE A 316 10.19 -18.49 -24.15
N LEU A 317 10.37 -18.79 -22.86
CA LEU A 317 9.36 -19.52 -22.07
C LEU A 317 8.03 -18.76 -21.96
N ASN A 318 8.07 -17.43 -21.80
CA ASN A 318 6.86 -16.62 -21.75
C ASN A 318 6.14 -16.59 -23.11
N SER A 319 6.89 -16.51 -24.21
CA SER A 319 6.32 -16.63 -25.56
C SER A 319 5.63 -17.97 -25.78
N ILE A 320 6.26 -19.08 -25.38
CA ILE A 320 5.66 -20.42 -25.46
C ILE A 320 4.38 -20.50 -24.61
N LYS A 321 4.43 -20.04 -23.36
CA LYS A 321 3.25 -20.05 -22.46
C LYS A 321 2.09 -19.24 -23.05
N THR A 322 2.38 -18.09 -23.64
CA THR A 322 1.36 -17.23 -24.26
C THR A 322 0.75 -17.88 -25.49
N GLN A 323 1.58 -18.47 -26.35
CA GLN A 323 1.12 -19.22 -27.54
C GLN A 323 0.27 -20.44 -27.16
N SER A 324 0.64 -21.16 -26.09
CA SER A 324 -0.13 -22.31 -25.60
C SER A 324 -1.54 -21.96 -25.10
N ASN A 325 -1.76 -20.69 -24.72
CA ASN A 325 -3.07 -20.17 -24.29
C ASN A 325 -3.88 -19.54 -25.45
N SER A 326 -3.31 -19.42 -26.65
CA SER A 326 -4.02 -18.85 -27.80
C SER A 326 -5.00 -19.86 -28.40
N SER A 327 -6.23 -19.42 -28.70
CA SER A 327 -7.33 -20.26 -29.17
C SER A 327 -7.22 -20.70 -30.64
N TYR A 328 -6.03 -20.58 -31.26
CA TYR A 328 -5.86 -20.93 -32.68
C TYR A 328 -5.72 -22.44 -32.89
N PRO A 329 -6.40 -23.05 -33.89
CA PRO A 329 -6.64 -24.49 -33.92
C PRO A 329 -5.49 -25.34 -34.47
N SER A 330 -4.42 -24.76 -35.03
CA SER A 330 -3.53 -25.50 -35.94
C SER A 330 -2.31 -26.18 -35.31
N SER A 331 -2.01 -25.99 -34.03
CA SER A 331 -1.04 -26.83 -33.29
C SER A 331 -1.11 -26.52 -31.80
N LYS A 332 -1.93 -27.28 -31.05
CA LYS A 332 -2.11 -27.08 -29.62
C LYS A 332 -0.91 -27.61 -28.83
N PHE A 333 0.18 -26.85 -28.82
CA PHE A 333 1.31 -27.11 -27.94
C PHE A 333 0.88 -26.83 -26.49
N VAL A 334 0.72 -27.88 -25.69
CA VAL A 334 0.32 -27.76 -24.28
C VAL A 334 1.57 -27.64 -23.43
N PHE A 335 1.88 -26.43 -22.96
CA PHE A 335 2.96 -26.23 -22.01
C PHE A 335 2.57 -26.82 -20.65
N PRO A 336 3.40 -27.71 -20.05
CA PRO A 336 3.08 -28.32 -18.77
C PRO A 336 3.01 -27.25 -17.67
N ASN A 337 1.80 -27.01 -17.18
CA ASN A 337 1.54 -26.11 -16.08
C ASN A 337 1.29 -26.93 -14.81
N HIS A 338 1.91 -26.54 -13.71
CA HIS A 338 1.65 -27.15 -12.42
C HIS A 338 0.16 -26.96 -12.04
N HIS A 339 -0.50 -28.00 -11.53
CA HIS A 339 -1.95 -27.98 -11.23
C HIS A 339 -2.37 -26.84 -10.29
N LYS A 340 -1.51 -26.45 -9.34
CA LYS A 340 -1.71 -25.26 -8.47
C LYS A 340 -1.77 -23.94 -9.24
N THR A 341 -1.15 -23.85 -10.42
CA THR A 341 -1.16 -22.67 -11.29
C THR A 341 -2.39 -22.65 -12.19
N GLN A 342 -3.03 -23.79 -12.45
CA GLN A 342 -4.27 -23.88 -13.25
C GLN A 342 -5.52 -23.41 -12.48
N GLN A 343 -5.50 -23.42 -11.15
CA GLN A 343 -6.67 -23.03 -10.33
C GLN A 343 -6.90 -21.51 -10.24
N ASN A 344 -5.93 -20.68 -10.63
CA ASN A 344 -6.02 -19.23 -10.51
C ASN A 344 -6.00 -18.59 -11.89
N HIS A 345 -7.15 -18.50 -12.56
CA HIS A 345 -7.54 -17.40 -13.46
C HIS A 345 -9.00 -17.59 -13.94
N LYS A 346 -9.91 -18.00 -13.03
CA LYS A 346 -11.21 -17.33 -13.08
C LYS A 346 -10.95 -15.95 -12.52
N TYR A 347 -10.39 -15.06 -13.34
CA TYR A 347 -10.74 -13.65 -13.16
C TYR A 347 -12.25 -13.68 -13.31
N SER A 348 -12.96 -13.72 -12.19
CA SER A 348 -14.35 -13.32 -12.20
C SER A 348 -14.37 -12.05 -13.02
N THR A 349 -15.22 -12.02 -14.04
CA THR A 349 -15.52 -10.84 -14.83
C THR A 349 -16.02 -9.82 -13.81
N ILE A 350 -15.10 -9.10 -13.17
CA ILE A 350 -15.45 -8.05 -12.24
C ILE A 350 -16.16 -7.06 -13.15
N GLN A 351 -17.44 -6.87 -12.87
CA GLN A 351 -18.19 -5.72 -13.34
C GLN A 351 -17.48 -4.51 -12.73
N SER A 352 -16.40 -4.07 -13.37
CA SER A 352 -15.80 -2.78 -13.09
C SER A 352 -16.85 -1.79 -13.55
N GLU A 353 -17.71 -1.38 -12.64
CA GLU A 353 -18.67 -0.33 -12.95
C GLU A 353 -17.90 0.99 -13.07
N LYS A 354 -18.21 1.72 -14.13
CA LYS A 354 -17.72 3.08 -14.30
C LYS A 354 -18.37 3.92 -13.21
N ILE A 355 -17.55 4.43 -12.28
CA ILE A 355 -18.05 5.27 -11.19
C ILE A 355 -18.03 6.75 -11.60
N THR A 356 -18.99 7.52 -11.11
CA THR A 356 -19.10 8.96 -11.39
C THR A 356 -18.27 9.77 -10.41
N LYS A 357 -17.99 11.04 -10.75
CA LYS A 357 -17.34 12.00 -9.83
C LYS A 357 -18.11 12.17 -8.52
N GLN A 358 -19.45 12.16 -8.59
CA GLN A 358 -20.32 12.24 -7.42
C GLN A 358 -20.12 11.03 -6.51
N GLN A 359 -20.11 9.82 -7.06
CA GLN A 359 -19.85 8.60 -6.29
C GLN A 359 -18.45 8.61 -5.66
N VAL A 360 -17.42 9.12 -6.36
CA VAL A 360 -16.08 9.32 -5.76
C VAL A 360 -16.19 10.20 -4.52
N GLN A 361 -16.83 11.38 -4.65
CA GLN A 361 -17.02 12.31 -3.54
C GLN A 361 -17.77 11.65 -2.37
N GLU A 362 -18.86 10.95 -2.64
CA GLU A 362 -19.64 10.23 -1.61
C GLU A 362 -18.80 9.19 -0.86
N GLN A 363 -17.97 8.42 -1.58
CA GLN A 363 -17.07 7.45 -0.94
C GLN A 363 -15.98 8.13 -0.10
N VAL A 364 -15.42 9.26 -0.56
CA VAL A 364 -14.42 10.02 0.20
C VAL A 364 -15.03 10.67 1.44
N ASP A 365 -16.21 11.27 1.33
CA ASP A 365 -16.91 11.89 2.47
C ASP A 365 -17.30 10.85 3.52
N ARG A 366 -17.80 9.69 3.06
CA ARG A 366 -18.05 8.54 3.95
C ARG A 366 -16.77 8.10 4.64
N ALA A 367 -15.68 7.93 3.88
CA ALA A 367 -14.39 7.51 4.45
C ALA A 367 -13.87 8.49 5.51
N PHE A 368 -14.09 9.80 5.35
CA PHE A 368 -13.73 10.79 6.35
C PHE A 368 -14.56 10.63 7.64
N LYS A 369 -15.89 10.51 7.52
CA LYS A 369 -16.78 10.30 8.67
C LYS A 369 -16.46 9.01 9.43
N ASP A 370 -16.20 7.94 8.70
CA ASP A 370 -15.86 6.64 9.27
C ASP A 370 -14.45 6.67 9.90
N ALA A 371 -13.51 7.46 9.36
CA ALA A 371 -12.19 7.69 9.98
C ALA A 371 -12.31 8.40 11.33
N VAL A 372 -13.16 9.43 11.44
CA VAL A 372 -13.42 10.11 12.72
C VAL A 372 -14.02 9.11 13.71
N THR A 373 -15.05 8.37 13.29
CA THR A 373 -15.73 7.36 14.11
C THR A 373 -14.75 6.29 14.64
N LEU A 374 -13.84 5.82 13.78
CA LEU A 374 -12.84 4.82 14.13
C LEU A 374 -11.84 5.32 15.19
N LEU A 375 -11.60 6.63 15.26
CA LEU A 375 -10.67 7.26 16.20
C LEU A 375 -11.34 7.75 17.50
N LEU A 376 -12.69 7.78 17.57
CA LEU A 376 -13.43 8.21 18.77
C LEU A 376 -12.99 7.48 20.05
N PRO A 377 -12.84 6.14 20.07
CA PRO A 377 -12.49 5.42 21.31
C PRO A 377 -11.09 5.76 21.84
N LEU A 378 -10.28 6.49 21.07
CA LEU A 378 -8.91 6.86 21.41
C LEU A 378 -8.80 8.29 21.96
N GLY A 379 -9.90 9.04 22.11
CA GLY A 379 -9.85 10.40 22.66
C GLY A 379 -9.14 11.43 21.74
N ILE A 380 -8.97 11.10 20.46
CA ILE A 380 -8.33 12.01 19.49
C ILE A 380 -9.26 13.18 19.14
N GLU A 381 -10.57 12.95 19.17
CA GLU A 381 -11.57 13.89 18.66
C GLU A 381 -11.59 15.22 19.41
N ASP A 382 -11.45 15.21 20.73
CA ASP A 382 -11.52 16.42 21.56
C ASP A 382 -10.45 17.44 21.14
N VAL A 383 -9.21 16.98 20.97
CA VAL A 383 -8.09 17.80 20.49
C VAL A 383 -8.33 18.33 19.08
N LEU A 384 -8.98 17.55 18.21
CA LEU A 384 -9.27 17.96 16.84
C LEU A 384 -10.44 18.94 16.76
N LYS A 385 -11.44 18.82 17.64
CA LYS A 385 -12.56 19.76 17.77
C LYS A 385 -12.09 21.11 18.29
N GLU A 386 -11.24 21.11 19.33
CA GLU A 386 -10.60 22.33 19.85
C GLU A 386 -9.79 23.06 18.78
N ALA A 387 -9.16 22.32 17.87
CA ALA A 387 -8.41 22.88 16.75
C ALA A 387 -9.27 23.22 15.51
N HIS A 388 -10.60 23.08 15.58
CA HIS A 388 -11.54 23.30 14.48
C HIS A 388 -11.24 22.48 13.21
N ILE A 389 -10.69 21.27 13.37
CA ILE A 389 -10.38 20.36 12.27
C ILE A 389 -11.55 19.44 11.96
N VAL A 390 -12.24 19.00 13.00
CA VAL A 390 -13.46 18.20 12.93
C VAL A 390 -14.57 19.03 13.59
N THR A 391 -15.75 18.97 13.00
CA THR A 391 -16.96 19.69 13.44
C THR A 391 -17.83 18.82 14.32
#